data_AF-A0A7C9ESY4-F1
#
_entry.id   AF-A0A7C9ESY4-F1
#
_cell.length_a   1.000
_cell.length_b   1.000
_cell.length_c   1.000
_cell.angle_alpha   90.00
_cell.angle_beta   90.00
_cell.angle_gamma   90.00
#
_symmetry.space_group_name_H-M   'P 1'
#
loop_
_entity.id
_entity.type
_entity.pdbx_description
1 polymer ?
#
loop_
_entity_poly.entity_id
_entity_poly.type
_entity_poly.pdbx_seq_one_letter_code
_entity_poly.pdbx_strand_id
1 'polypeptide(L)'
;FLYSGKYYHQNSEGSCVRQSSFFEGKPVLNQGVGYSVILGFGAFFAVFTSLLVWLEKRYVGSRHTSEWFNTAGRSVKTGLIASVIVSQWTWAATILQSSNVAWEYGISGPFWYASGAVVQVLLFGIMAIEIKRKAPHAHTVCEIVKARWGTNAHIVFLTFCFLTNILVTAMLLLGGSAVVNALTGVN
;
A
#
# COMPACT_ATOMS: atom_id res chain seq x y z
N PHE A 1 17.11 -28.78 -8.26
CA PHE A 1 16.34 -29.55 -7.26
C PHE A 1 16.94 -29.59 -5.85
N LEU A 2 18.21 -29.21 -5.63
CA LEU A 2 18.84 -29.17 -4.29
C LEU A 2 18.35 -28.07 -3.34
N TYR A 3 17.66 -27.03 -3.85
CA TYR A 3 17.18 -25.90 -3.02
C TYR A 3 15.91 -26.24 -2.23
N SER A 4 15.09 -27.17 -2.74
CA SER A 4 13.82 -27.52 -2.09
C SER A 4 14.06 -28.27 -0.78
N GLY A 5 15.03 -29.19 -0.73
CA GLY A 5 15.30 -30.05 0.44
C GLY A 5 15.73 -29.33 1.72
N LYS A 6 16.16 -28.06 1.66
CA LYS A 6 16.52 -27.26 2.85
C LYS A 6 15.33 -26.79 3.69
N TYR A 7 14.11 -26.84 3.13
CA TYR A 7 12.90 -26.30 3.76
C TYR A 7 11.87 -27.38 4.10
N TYR A 8 12.23 -28.66 3.98
CA TYR A 8 11.39 -29.79 4.37
C TYR A 8 12.09 -30.53 5.51
N HIS A 9 11.39 -30.64 6.64
CA HIS A 9 11.85 -31.40 7.80
C HIS A 9 11.01 -32.68 7.93
N GLN A 10 11.64 -33.77 8.34
CA GLN A 10 10.93 -35.02 8.59
C GLN A 10 10.36 -34.98 10.01
N ASN A 11 9.04 -35.09 10.13
CA ASN A 11 8.37 -35.17 11.43
C ASN A 11 8.63 -36.56 12.07
N SER A 12 8.42 -36.67 13.38
CA SER A 12 8.66 -37.90 14.18
C SER A 12 7.90 -39.15 13.70
N GLU A 13 6.90 -38.97 12.83
CA GLU A 13 6.07 -40.01 12.19
C GLU A 13 6.49 -40.34 10.75
N GLY A 14 7.64 -39.82 10.28
CA GLY A 14 8.18 -40.10 8.95
C GLY A 14 7.60 -39.26 7.81
N SER A 15 6.68 -38.33 8.07
CA SER A 15 6.13 -37.43 7.05
C SER A 15 7.03 -36.20 6.83
N CYS A 16 7.26 -35.83 5.56
CA CYS A 16 8.00 -34.61 5.21
C CYS A 16 7.08 -33.39 5.31
N VAL A 17 7.33 -32.52 6.29
CA VAL A 17 6.57 -31.29 6.50
C VAL A 17 7.41 -30.10 6.06
N ARG A 18 6.80 -29.22 5.25
CA ARG A 18 7.43 -27.98 4.81
C ARG A 18 7.47 -26.97 5.96
N GLN A 19 8.59 -26.26 6.12
CA GLN A 19 8.72 -25.17 7.10
C GLN A 19 7.56 -24.17 6.96
N SER A 20 6.87 -23.91 8.07
CA SER A 20 5.69 -23.03 8.15
C SER A 20 6.04 -21.53 8.13
N SER A 21 7.30 -21.16 8.38
CA SER A 21 7.77 -19.77 8.31
C SER A 21 9.27 -19.72 8.04
N PHE A 22 9.69 -18.73 7.24
CA PHE A 22 11.08 -18.54 6.80
C PHE A 22 12.08 -18.39 7.97
N PHE A 23 11.62 -17.89 9.13
CA PHE A 23 12.46 -17.65 10.31
C PHE A 23 12.33 -18.72 11.40
N GLU A 24 11.56 -19.79 11.20
CA GLU A 24 11.33 -20.87 12.21
C GLU A 24 10.94 -20.35 13.62
N GLY A 25 10.38 -19.15 13.72
CA GLY A 25 10.02 -18.50 14.99
C GLY A 25 11.20 -17.94 15.81
N LYS A 26 12.42 -17.88 15.25
CA LYS A 26 13.57 -17.24 15.89
C LYS A 26 13.74 -15.82 15.32
N PRO A 27 13.67 -14.76 16.15
CA PRO A 27 13.91 -13.40 15.68
C PRO A 27 15.35 -13.28 15.19
N VAL A 28 15.52 -12.92 13.91
CA VAL A 28 16.83 -12.76 13.26
C VAL A 28 17.56 -11.51 13.72
N LEU A 29 16.82 -10.51 14.18
CA LEU A 29 17.34 -9.24 14.68
C LEU A 29 17.04 -9.08 16.16
N ASN A 30 17.96 -8.45 16.89
CA ASN A 30 17.75 -8.06 18.28
C ASN A 30 16.57 -7.07 18.39
N GLN A 31 15.76 -7.18 19.44
CA GLN A 31 14.66 -6.27 19.76
C GLN A 31 15.09 -4.79 19.75
N GLY A 32 16.32 -4.48 20.15
CA GLY A 32 16.88 -3.13 20.07
C GLY A 32 16.92 -2.57 18.64
N VAL A 33 17.16 -3.41 17.64
CA VAL A 33 17.09 -3.00 16.22
C VAL A 33 15.64 -2.74 15.82
N GLY A 34 14.69 -3.54 16.31
CA GLY A 34 13.25 -3.33 16.07
C GLY A 34 12.76 -1.95 16.55
N TYR A 35 13.07 -1.57 17.79
CA TYR A 35 12.73 -0.24 18.30
C TYR A 35 13.45 0.89 17.56
N SER A 36 14.71 0.67 17.16
CA SER A 36 15.47 1.66 16.38
C SER A 36 14.87 1.90 14.99
N VAL A 37 14.31 0.86 14.34
CA VAL A 37 13.63 0.99 13.06
C VAL A 37 12.30 1.72 13.23
N ILE A 38 11.49 1.33 14.22
CA ILE A 38 10.18 1.98 14.45
C ILE A 38 10.36 3.47 14.79
N LEU A 39 11.20 3.78 15.79
CA LEU A 39 11.36 5.15 16.29
C LEU A 39 12.31 5.98 15.43
N GLY A 40 13.46 5.42 15.05
CA GLY A 40 14.50 6.13 14.31
C GLY A 40 14.12 6.39 12.87
N PHE A 41 13.61 5.37 12.15
CA PHE A 41 13.16 5.56 10.77
C PHE A 41 11.90 6.43 10.73
N GLY A 42 10.96 6.23 11.66
CA GLY A 42 9.77 7.08 11.79
C GLY A 42 10.12 8.56 12.01
N ALA A 43 11.01 8.84 12.96
CA ALA A 43 11.47 10.21 13.24
C ALA A 43 12.25 10.80 12.04
N PHE A 44 13.12 10.02 11.40
CA PHE A 44 13.85 10.45 10.20
C PHE A 44 12.90 10.85 9.07
N PHE A 45 11.90 10.03 8.76
CA PHE A 45 10.93 10.34 7.71
C PHE A 45 10.05 11.54 8.07
N ALA A 46 9.67 11.69 9.34
CA ALA A 46 8.91 12.86 9.80
C ALA A 46 9.72 14.15 9.64
N VAL A 47 11.00 14.16 10.02
CA VAL A 47 11.88 15.32 9.85
C VAL A 47 12.15 15.60 8.37
N PHE A 48 12.45 14.56 7.59
CA PHE A 48 12.73 14.70 6.16
C PHE A 48 11.53 15.25 5.38
N THR A 49 10.33 14.72 5.60
CA THR A 49 9.11 15.21 4.96
C THR A 49 8.77 16.63 5.41
N SER A 50 8.93 16.94 6.69
CA SER A 50 8.74 18.31 7.21
C SER A 50 9.72 19.31 6.59
N LEU A 51 10.97 18.90 6.40
CA LEU A 51 11.99 19.71 5.74
C LEU A 51 11.63 19.95 4.26
N LEU A 52 11.18 18.91 3.54
CA LEU A 52 10.72 19.06 2.15
C LEU A 52 9.54 20.02 2.04
N VAL A 53 8.54 19.90 2.91
CA VAL A 53 7.38 20.83 2.95
C VAL A 53 7.84 22.26 3.25
N TRP A 54 8.81 22.43 4.16
CA TRP A 54 9.39 23.74 4.47
C TRP A 54 10.16 24.33 3.28
N LEU A 55 10.96 23.52 2.57
CA LEU A 55 11.66 23.92 1.36
C LEU A 55 10.68 24.32 0.26
N GLU A 56 9.62 23.54 0.04
CA GLU A 56 8.58 23.86 -0.94
C GLU A 56 7.91 25.20 -0.60
N LYS A 57 7.55 25.40 0.66
CA LYS A 57 6.97 26.67 1.12
C LYS A 57 7.90 27.86 0.90
N ARG A 58 9.21 27.68 1.10
CA ARG A 58 10.22 28.76 1.00
C ARG A 58 10.63 29.08 -0.43
N TYR A 59 10.80 28.08 -1.29
CA TYR A 59 11.35 28.25 -2.64
C TYR A 59 10.29 28.24 -3.75
N VAL A 60 9.19 27.52 -3.57
CA VAL A 60 8.11 27.43 -4.57
C VAL A 60 6.99 28.44 -4.29
N GLY A 61 6.92 28.97 -3.07
CA GLY A 61 5.90 29.97 -2.69
C GLY A 61 4.49 29.39 -2.67
N SER A 62 4.35 28.08 -2.42
CA SER A 62 3.07 27.39 -2.40
C SER A 62 2.13 28.01 -1.36
N ARG A 63 0.98 28.50 -1.83
CA ARG A 63 -0.09 29.05 -0.99
C ARG A 63 -0.95 27.87 -0.58
N HIS A 64 -0.93 27.50 0.71
CA HIS A 64 -1.75 26.42 1.27
C HIS A 64 -3.26 26.76 1.22
N THR A 65 -3.85 26.75 0.03
CA THR A 65 -5.30 26.76 -0.15
C THR A 65 -5.79 25.34 -0.39
N SER A 66 -7.02 25.05 0.03
CA SER A 66 -7.63 23.72 -0.14
C SER A 66 -7.71 23.28 -1.60
N GLU A 67 -7.87 24.23 -2.54
CA GLU A 67 -7.81 23.93 -3.97
C GLU A 67 -6.40 23.51 -4.41
N TRP A 68 -5.35 24.18 -3.93
CA TRP A 68 -3.97 23.85 -4.28
C TRP A 68 -3.56 22.48 -3.73
N PHE A 69 -4.02 22.12 -2.53
CA PHE A 69 -3.78 20.80 -1.95
C PHE A 69 -4.47 19.67 -2.75
N ASN A 70 -5.71 19.88 -3.21
CA ASN A 70 -6.45 18.85 -3.94
C ASN A 70 -6.11 18.78 -5.43
N THR A 71 -5.61 19.86 -6.02
CA THR A 71 -5.35 19.93 -7.48
C THR A 71 -3.88 20.10 -7.85
N ALA A 72 -2.99 20.32 -6.88
CA ALA A 72 -1.58 20.66 -7.08
C ALA A 72 -1.39 21.74 -8.16
N GLY A 73 -2.27 22.76 -8.12
CA GLY A 73 -2.28 23.86 -9.10
C GLY A 73 -2.56 23.45 -10.54
N ARG A 74 -3.04 22.22 -10.80
CA ARG A 74 -3.19 21.62 -12.14
C ARG A 74 -1.90 21.61 -12.98
N SER A 75 -0.73 21.82 -12.38
CA SER A 75 0.55 21.94 -13.10
C SER A 75 1.37 20.64 -13.14
N VAL A 76 0.83 19.55 -12.59
CA VAL A 76 1.52 18.26 -12.48
C VAL A 76 1.48 17.55 -13.83
N LYS A 77 2.66 17.23 -14.38
CA LYS A 77 2.79 16.49 -15.65
C LYS A 77 2.25 15.07 -15.52
N THR A 78 1.71 14.53 -16.62
CA THR A 78 1.13 13.18 -16.70
C THR A 78 2.07 12.07 -16.21
N GLY A 79 3.37 12.19 -16.48
CA GLY A 79 4.36 11.22 -16.00
C GLY A 79 4.46 11.17 -14.47
N LEU A 80 4.39 12.32 -13.79
CA LEU A 80 4.41 12.38 -12.33
C LEU A 80 3.10 11.85 -11.74
N ILE A 81 1.96 12.13 -12.38
CA ILE A 81 0.66 11.55 -12.00
C ILE A 81 0.69 10.01 -12.11
N ALA A 82 1.22 9.47 -13.21
CA ALA A 82 1.32 8.03 -13.41
C ALA A 82 2.19 7.34 -12.35
N SER A 83 3.34 7.96 -12.00
CA SER A 83 4.22 7.45 -10.94
C SER A 83 3.54 7.41 -9.57
N VAL A 84 2.78 8.47 -9.22
CA VAL A 84 2.04 8.52 -7.96
C VAL A 84 0.98 7.43 -7.89
N ILE A 85 0.23 7.18 -8.98
CA ILE A 85 -0.79 6.12 -9.03
C ILE A 85 -0.16 4.75 -8.80
N VAL A 86 0.96 4.45 -9.45
CA VAL A 86 1.68 3.17 -9.28
C VAL A 86 2.19 3.04 -7.85
N SER A 87 2.72 4.12 -7.27
CA SER A 87 3.20 4.11 -5.88
C SER A 87 2.07 3.87 -4.87
N GLN A 88 0.89 4.44 -5.08
CA GLN A 88 -0.26 4.27 -4.18
C GLN A 88 -0.82 2.84 -4.21
N TRP A 89 -0.76 2.19 -5.37
CA TRP A 89 -1.16 0.79 -5.51
C TRP A 89 -0.12 -0.19 -4.92
N THR A 90 1.15 0.19 -4.94
CA THR A 90 2.25 -0.65 -4.44
C THR A 90 2.43 -0.47 -2.92
N TRP A 91 1.48 -0.98 -2.14
CA TRP A 91 1.57 -0.96 -0.68
C TRP A 91 2.28 -2.20 -0.12
N ALA A 92 2.86 -2.07 1.07
CA ALA A 92 3.71 -3.10 1.70
C ALA A 92 3.01 -4.46 1.86
N ALA A 93 1.72 -4.47 2.23
CA ALA A 93 0.94 -5.71 2.35
C ALA A 93 0.82 -6.48 1.01
N THR A 94 0.74 -5.81 -0.15
CA THR A 94 0.73 -6.47 -1.47
C THR A 94 2.07 -7.13 -1.75
N ILE A 95 3.18 -6.47 -1.40
CA ILE A 95 4.52 -7.04 -1.55
C ILE A 95 4.67 -8.26 -0.65
N LEU A 96 4.26 -8.15 0.62
CA LEU A 96 4.30 -9.25 1.57
C LEU A 96 3.45 -10.45 1.10
N GLN A 97 2.23 -10.18 0.64
CA GLN A 97 1.36 -11.21 0.10
C GLN A 97 1.95 -11.86 -1.16
N SER A 98 2.51 -11.05 -2.07
CA SER A 98 3.20 -11.55 -3.25
C SER A 98 4.38 -12.45 -2.89
N SER A 99 5.21 -12.05 -1.92
CA SER A 99 6.31 -12.89 -1.41
C SER A 99 5.81 -14.17 -0.75
N ASN A 100 4.68 -14.13 -0.03
CA ASN A 100 4.09 -15.33 0.57
C ASN A 100 3.59 -16.30 -0.51
N VAL A 101 2.91 -15.79 -1.53
CA VAL A 101 2.47 -16.60 -2.68
C VAL A 101 3.67 -17.11 -3.50
N ALA A 102 4.76 -16.33 -3.60
CA ALA A 102 6.02 -16.76 -4.20
C ALA A 102 6.67 -17.90 -3.43
N TRP A 103 6.64 -17.81 -2.11
CA TRP A 103 7.09 -18.88 -1.24
C TRP A 103 6.26 -20.12 -1.52
N GLU A 104 4.94 -20.05 -1.39
CA GLU A 104 4.05 -21.20 -1.50
C GLU A 104 4.08 -21.88 -2.87
N TYR A 105 3.98 -21.11 -3.95
CA TYR A 105 3.72 -21.60 -5.31
C TYR A 105 4.87 -21.34 -6.30
N GLY A 106 5.99 -20.76 -5.87
CA GLY A 106 7.10 -20.38 -6.75
C GLY A 106 6.76 -19.16 -7.62
N ILE A 107 7.50 -18.95 -8.70
CA ILE A 107 7.42 -17.75 -9.57
C ILE A 107 6.04 -17.59 -10.24
N SER A 108 5.33 -18.70 -10.49
CA SER A 108 4.00 -18.68 -11.10
C SER A 108 2.94 -18.04 -10.20
N GLY A 109 3.07 -18.16 -8.89
CA GLY A 109 2.11 -17.61 -7.92
C GLY A 109 2.00 -16.08 -7.99
N PRO A 110 3.10 -15.33 -7.79
CA PRO A 110 3.12 -13.87 -7.94
C PRO A 110 2.71 -13.40 -9.32
N PHE A 111 3.06 -14.15 -10.39
CA PHE A 111 2.68 -13.80 -11.75
C PHE A 111 1.16 -13.80 -11.93
N TRP A 112 0.48 -14.86 -11.47
CA TRP A 112 -0.99 -14.93 -11.55
C TRP A 112 -1.68 -13.93 -10.63
N TYR A 113 -1.15 -13.73 -9.42
CA TYR A 113 -1.63 -12.70 -8.50
C TYR A 113 -1.55 -11.29 -9.09
N ALA A 114 -0.39 -10.93 -9.65
CA ALA A 114 -0.18 -9.64 -10.30
C ALA A 114 -1.06 -9.49 -11.55
N SER A 115 -1.17 -10.54 -12.37
CA SER A 115 -2.00 -10.51 -13.59
C SER A 115 -3.46 -10.22 -13.27
N GLY A 116 -4.02 -10.83 -12.22
CA GLY A 116 -5.40 -10.57 -11.80
C GLY A 116 -5.61 -9.11 -11.36
N ALA A 117 -4.65 -8.54 -10.63
CA ALA A 117 -4.75 -7.17 -10.15
C ALA A 117 -4.55 -6.13 -11.26
N VAL A 118 -3.67 -6.39 -12.25
CA VAL A 118 -3.44 -5.50 -13.40
C VAL A 118 -4.71 -5.28 -14.21
N VAL A 119 -5.53 -6.32 -14.40
CA VAL A 119 -6.81 -6.20 -15.11
C VAL A 119 -7.75 -5.22 -14.41
N GLN A 120 -7.84 -5.29 -13.08
CA GLN A 120 -8.66 -4.38 -12.28
C GLN A 120 -8.17 -2.94 -12.39
N VAL A 121 -6.85 -2.71 -12.32
CA VAL A 121 -6.24 -1.39 -12.45
C VAL A 121 -6.47 -0.80 -13.84
N LEU A 122 -6.36 -1.62 -14.89
CA LEU A 122 -6.61 -1.18 -16.27
C LEU A 122 -8.07 -0.77 -16.49
N LEU A 123 -9.02 -1.58 -16.02
CA LEU A 123 -10.45 -1.26 -16.10
C LEU A 123 -10.78 0.01 -15.31
N PHE A 124 -10.21 0.16 -14.11
CA PHE A 124 -10.37 1.37 -13.32
C PHE A 124 -9.79 2.61 -14.03
N GLY A 125 -8.64 2.48 -14.69
CA GLY A 125 -8.03 3.53 -15.49
C GLY A 125 -8.94 4.02 -16.62
N ILE A 126 -9.55 3.10 -17.38
CA ILE A 126 -10.50 3.45 -18.44
C ILE A 126 -11.71 4.20 -17.86
N MET A 127 -12.30 3.69 -16.77
CA MET A 127 -13.43 4.36 -16.11
C MET A 127 -13.05 5.76 -15.60
N ALA A 128 -11.86 5.93 -15.01
CA ALA A 128 -11.39 7.21 -14.50
C ALA A 128 -11.21 8.24 -15.62
N ILE A 129 -10.69 7.82 -16.78
CA ILE A 129 -10.56 8.68 -17.97
C ILE A 129 -11.94 9.11 -18.46
N GLU A 130 -12.89 8.19 -18.60
CA GLU A 130 -14.25 8.50 -19.05
C GLU A 130 -14.99 9.44 -18.09
N ILE A 131 -14.81 9.26 -16.78
CA ILE A 131 -15.33 10.17 -15.76
C ILE A 131 -14.74 11.57 -15.93
N LYS A 132 -13.42 11.71 -16.08
CA LYS A 132 -12.77 13.01 -16.24
C LYS A 132 -13.13 13.68 -17.58
N ARG A 133 -13.44 12.92 -18.63
CA ARG A 133 -14.00 13.45 -19.89
C ARG A 133 -15.39 14.04 -19.71
N LYS A 134 -16.24 13.46 -18.86
CA LYS A 134 -17.62 13.90 -18.63
C LYS A 134 -17.77 14.95 -17.51
N ALA A 135 -16.94 14.88 -16.47
CA ALA A 135 -16.97 15.77 -15.31
C ALA A 135 -15.56 16.25 -14.92
N PRO A 136 -14.94 17.14 -15.73
CA PRO A 136 -13.55 17.56 -15.53
C PRO A 136 -13.32 18.37 -14.23
N HIS A 137 -14.35 19.06 -13.74
CA HIS A 137 -14.29 19.89 -12.53
C HIS A 137 -14.64 19.15 -11.24
N ALA A 138 -15.01 17.87 -11.28
CA ALA A 138 -15.26 17.10 -10.07
C ALA A 138 -13.95 16.81 -9.34
N HIS A 139 -13.91 17.12 -8.05
CA HIS A 139 -12.75 16.95 -7.18
C HIS A 139 -12.75 15.59 -6.48
N THR A 140 -13.93 15.04 -6.19
CA THR A 140 -14.06 13.75 -5.51
C THR A 140 -15.04 12.80 -6.22
N VAL A 141 -14.86 11.49 -6.03
CA VAL A 141 -15.82 10.48 -6.53
C VAL A 141 -17.20 10.68 -5.90
N CYS A 142 -17.25 11.12 -4.64
CA CYS A 142 -18.50 11.37 -3.93
C CYS A 142 -19.33 12.52 -4.53
N GLU A 143 -18.69 13.56 -5.07
CA GLU A 143 -19.39 14.63 -5.81
C GLU A 143 -20.07 14.11 -7.07
N ILE A 144 -19.39 13.22 -7.81
CA ILE A 144 -19.93 12.59 -9.02
C ILE A 144 -21.13 11.72 -8.66
N VAL A 145 -21.04 10.95 -7.57
CA VAL A 145 -22.14 10.12 -7.09
C VAL A 145 -23.35 10.99 -6.70
N LYS A 146 -23.12 12.10 -5.99
CA LYS A 146 -24.18 13.05 -5.62
C LYS A 146 -24.85 13.65 -6.84
N ALA A 147 -24.08 14.06 -7.85
CA ALA A 147 -24.60 14.65 -9.07
C ALA A 147 -25.44 13.65 -9.89
N ARG A 148 -25.13 12.35 -9.84
CA ARG A 148 -25.79 11.33 -10.64
C ARG A 148 -26.97 10.64 -9.97
N TRP A 149 -26.90 10.39 -8.66
CA TRP A 149 -27.87 9.59 -7.88
C TRP A 149 -28.47 10.32 -6.67
N GLY A 150 -28.07 11.57 -6.41
CA GLY A 150 -28.64 12.39 -5.34
C GLY A 150 -28.03 12.13 -3.94
N THR A 151 -28.64 12.77 -2.93
CA THR A 151 -28.08 12.86 -1.56
C THR A 151 -28.06 11.52 -0.81
N ASN A 152 -29.08 10.67 -0.99
CA ASN A 152 -29.15 9.39 -0.27
C ASN A 152 -28.02 8.45 -0.69
N ALA A 153 -27.79 8.31 -2.01
CA ALA A 153 -26.67 7.54 -2.54
C ALA A 153 -25.31 8.12 -2.14
N HIS A 154 -25.20 9.45 -2.10
CA HIS A 154 -23.98 10.13 -1.65
C HIS A 154 -23.61 9.78 -0.20
N ILE A 155 -24.56 9.79 0.74
CA ILE A 155 -24.29 9.47 2.16
C ILE A 155 -23.82 8.02 2.31
N VAL A 156 -24.45 7.09 1.59
CA VAL A 156 -24.06 5.66 1.63
C VAL A 156 -22.64 5.49 1.09
N PHE A 157 -22.35 6.02 -0.10
CA PHE A 157 -21.01 5.93 -0.69
C PHE A 157 -19.95 6.64 0.14
N LEU A 158 -20.26 7.78 0.74
CA LEU A 158 -19.35 8.52 1.61
C LEU A 158 -19.00 7.69 2.85
N THR A 159 -19.98 7.04 3.47
CA THR A 159 -19.75 6.11 4.59
C THR A 159 -18.88 4.94 4.16
N PHE A 160 -19.15 4.31 3.02
CA PHE A 160 -18.31 3.22 2.50
C PHE A 160 -16.88 3.68 2.21
N CYS A 161 -16.68 4.83 1.56
CA CYS A 161 -15.34 5.37 1.30
C CYS A 161 -14.58 5.64 2.60
N PHE A 162 -15.25 6.17 3.62
CA PHE A 162 -14.65 6.42 4.91
C PHE A 162 -14.24 5.12 5.62
N LEU A 163 -15.15 4.13 5.68
CA LEU A 163 -14.86 2.82 6.25
C LEU A 163 -13.73 2.10 5.51
N THR A 164 -13.71 2.13 4.18
CA THR A 164 -12.63 1.53 3.38
C THR A 164 -11.29 2.17 3.69
N ASN A 165 -11.21 3.50 3.84
CA ASN A 165 -9.96 4.17 4.23
C ASN A 165 -9.48 3.73 5.62
N ILE A 166 -10.40 3.55 6.58
CA ILE A 166 -10.06 3.02 7.91
C ILE A 166 -9.56 1.59 7.81
N LEU A 167 -10.27 0.72 7.10
CA LEU A 167 -9.91 -0.70 6.93
C LEU A 167 -8.55 -0.85 6.24
N VAL A 168 -8.30 -0.08 5.18
CA VAL A 168 -7.02 -0.05 4.46
C VAL A 168 -5.89 0.42 5.39
N THR A 169 -6.13 1.45 6.19
CA THR A 169 -5.14 1.92 7.17
C THR A 169 -4.86 0.86 8.22
N ALA A 170 -5.91 0.21 8.75
CA ALA A 170 -5.78 -0.86 9.74
C ALA A 170 -5.00 -2.06 9.21
N MET A 171 -5.27 -2.52 7.97
CA MET A 171 -4.54 -3.65 7.39
C MET A 171 -3.06 -3.31 7.14
N LEU A 172 -2.74 -2.07 6.80
CA LEU A 172 -1.35 -1.64 6.60
C LEU A 172 -0.59 -1.58 7.93
N LEU A 173 -1.23 -1.08 8.99
CA LEU A 173 -0.66 -1.09 10.34
C LEU A 173 -0.43 -2.52 10.84
N LEU A 174 -1.43 -3.39 10.69
CA LEU A 174 -1.33 -4.79 11.11
C LEU A 174 -0.30 -5.57 10.29
N GLY A 175 -0.26 -5.36 8.97
CA GLY A 175 0.76 -5.96 8.11
C GLY A 175 2.17 -5.48 8.46
N GLY A 176 2.33 -4.19 8.76
CA GLY A 176 3.60 -3.61 9.19
C GLY A 176 4.06 -4.17 10.55
N SER A 177 3.19 -4.19 11.55
CA SER A 177 3.52 -4.72 12.88
C SER A 177 3.82 -6.22 12.84
N ALA A 178 3.09 -7.01 12.03
CA ALA A 178 3.35 -8.43 11.85
C ALA A 178 4.76 -8.70 11.30
N VAL A 179 5.20 -7.90 10.31
CA VAL A 179 6.56 -8.02 9.74
C VAL A 179 7.63 -7.62 10.76
N VAL A 180 7.43 -6.53 11.51
CA VAL A 180 8.39 -6.09 12.53
C VAL A 180 8.50 -7.12 13.66
N ASN A 181 7.37 -7.66 14.13
CA ASN A 181 7.36 -8.72 15.13
C ASN A 181 8.07 -9.99 14.62
N ALA A 182 7.79 -10.42 13.39
CA ALA A 182 8.45 -11.59 12.80
C ALA A 182 9.98 -11.44 12.69
N LEU A 183 10.47 -10.22 12.41
CA LEU A 183 11.91 -9.97 12.24
C LEU A 183 12.66 -9.74 13.55
N THR A 184 12.02 -9.08 14.53
CA THR A 184 12.72 -8.53 15.71
C THR A 184 12.17 -9.02 17.05
N GLY A 185 11.02 -9.71 17.06
CA GLY A 185 10.35 -10.17 18.27
C GLY A 185 9.81 -9.04 19.15
N VAL A 186 9.61 -7.85 18.57
CA VAL A 186 8.97 -6.70 19.23
C VAL A 186 7.45 -6.82 19.09
N ASN A 187 6.73 -6.64 20.20
CA ASN A 187 5.28 -6.71 20.30
C ASN A 187 4.67 -5.31 20.46
#